data_AF-M3HPA2-F1
#
_entry.id   AF-M3HPA2-F1
#
_cell.length_a   1.000
_cell.length_b   1.000
_cell.length_c   1.000
_cell.angle_alpha   90.00
_cell.angle_beta   90.00
_cell.angle_gamma   90.00
#
_symmetry.space_group_name_H-M   'P 1'
#
loop_
_entity.id
_entity.type
_entity.pdbx_description
1 polymer ?
#
loop_
_entity_poly.entity_id
_entity_poly.type
_entity_poly.pdbx_seq_one_letter_code
_entity_poly.pdbx_strand_id
1 'polypeptide(L)'
;MAISHEQILELQKYQKMILQLEKIAKESQNDEQRYRVSRDLEKYKTKMKDISPEGIPDNLDMTAEQIKRYKENPNEAGRVLAKYPIMKISPNSNDPEVNQIGTWINVMDREYLPVLNETHVRFDFSHTNEKDGVVKYMENIRRNVKVLTETIEEFHAAEKQEFREQLSRMKNKQTRIFIAEAFEMFQKFNEFLSKVTREAKEVGGVIMNLEDSIRFNPRFERATELEGKSIMDALKEFQEFTSEVLDRINVPNIR
;
A
#
# COMPACT_ATOMS: atom_id res chain seq x y z
N MET A 1 3.04 8.07 2.01
CA MET A 1 4.43 8.22 1.51
C MET A 1 5.00 6.83 1.45
N ALA A 2 5.68 6.41 0.38
CA ALA A 2 6.60 5.28 0.53
C ALA A 2 7.60 5.70 1.62
N ILE A 3 7.44 5.15 2.82
CA ILE A 3 8.26 5.55 3.96
C ILE A 3 9.67 5.08 3.61
N SER A 4 10.59 6.01 3.42
CA SER A 4 11.98 5.65 3.13
C SER A 4 12.55 4.79 4.26
N HIS A 5 13.58 4.01 3.95
CA HIS A 5 14.22 3.18 4.98
C HIS A 5 14.69 4.00 6.20
N GLU A 6 15.17 5.23 5.99
CA GLU A 6 15.54 6.14 7.08
C GLU A 6 14.32 6.58 7.90
N GLN A 7 13.21 6.90 7.25
CA GLN A 7 11.96 7.23 7.92
C GLN A 7 11.37 6.01 8.66
N ILE A 8 11.53 4.78 8.15
CA ILE A 8 11.15 3.54 8.84
C ILE A 8 11.95 3.40 10.14
N LEU A 9 13.28 3.62 10.09
CA LEU A 9 14.14 3.58 11.27
C LEU A 9 13.82 4.70 12.28
N GLU A 10 13.46 5.89 11.82
CA GLU A 10 12.99 6.98 12.69
C GLU A 10 11.65 6.65 13.34
N LEU A 11 10.69 6.11 12.59
CA LEU A 11 9.40 5.68 13.13
C LEU A 11 9.58 4.59 14.19
N GLN A 12 10.49 3.62 13.99
CA GLN A 12 10.83 2.61 14.99
C GLN A 12 11.38 3.24 16.28
N LYS A 13 12.29 4.21 16.17
CA LYS A 13 12.82 4.92 17.34
C LYS A 13 11.71 5.65 18.09
N TYR A 14 10.82 6.33 17.39
CA TYR A 14 9.69 7.02 18.00
C TYR A 14 8.68 6.07 18.62
N GLN A 15 8.39 4.93 17.98
CA GLN A 15 7.47 3.91 18.52
C GLN A 15 8.02 3.30 19.82
N LYS A 16 9.31 2.93 19.85
CA LYS A 16 9.97 2.43 21.07
C LYS A 16 9.95 3.47 22.19
N MET A 17 10.20 4.74 21.86
CA MET A 17 10.16 5.83 22.82
C MET A 17 8.76 6.05 23.39
N ILE A 18 7.71 6.00 22.55
CA ILE A 18 6.33 6.14 22.97
C ILE A 18 5.93 4.99 23.91
N LEU A 19 6.25 3.74 23.59
CA LEU A 19 5.93 2.60 24.44
C LEU A 19 6.63 2.69 25.82
N GLN A 20 7.89 3.14 25.84
CA GLN A 20 8.62 3.37 27.08
C GLN A 20 7.98 4.50 27.90
N LEU A 21 7.62 5.62 27.27
CA LEU A 21 6.97 6.75 27.92
C LEU A 21 5.57 6.38 28.43
N GLU A 22 4.79 5.59 27.70
CA GLU A 22 3.47 5.10 28.13
C GLU A 22 3.61 4.16 29.34
N LYS A 23 4.64 3.30 29.37
CA LYS A 23 4.95 2.48 30.53
C LYS A 23 5.33 3.32 31.74
N ILE A 24 6.20 4.32 31.57
CA ILE A 24 6.60 5.25 32.64
C ILE A 24 5.40 6.05 33.14
N ALA A 25 4.52 6.53 32.27
CA ALA A 25 3.30 7.25 32.68
C ALA A 25 2.37 6.39 33.53
N LYS A 26 2.24 5.10 33.17
CA LYS A 26 1.39 4.13 33.88
C LYS A 26 1.97 3.70 35.23
N GLU A 27 3.29 3.54 35.32
CA GLU A 27 3.99 3.08 36.53
C GLU A 27 4.36 4.23 37.49
N SER A 28 4.47 5.46 37.00
CA SER A 28 4.80 6.63 37.82
C SER A 28 3.68 6.97 38.81
N GLN A 29 4.04 7.19 40.07
CA GLN A 29 3.15 7.74 41.10
C GLN A 29 3.30 9.25 41.31
N ASN A 30 4.20 9.90 40.57
CA ASN A 30 4.42 11.34 40.63
C ASN A 30 3.67 12.06 39.49
N ASP A 31 2.78 12.99 39.86
CA ASP A 31 1.93 13.75 38.92
C ASP A 31 2.74 14.71 38.02
N GLU A 32 3.83 15.29 38.52
CA GLU A 32 4.70 16.16 37.73
C GLU A 32 5.47 15.36 36.67
N GLN A 33 5.89 14.14 37.03
CA GLN A 33 6.50 13.20 36.08
C GLN A 33 5.49 12.74 35.02
N ARG A 34 4.23 12.47 35.39
CA ARG A 34 3.16 12.14 34.44
C ARG A 34 2.90 13.29 33.46
N TYR A 35 2.87 14.52 33.95
CA TYR A 35 2.67 15.71 33.10
C TYR A 35 3.83 15.96 32.13
N ARG A 36 5.08 15.75 32.56
CA ARG A 36 6.23 15.86 31.65
C ARG A 36 6.21 14.77 30.58
N VAL A 37 5.91 13.54 30.98
CA VAL A 37 5.83 12.39 30.07
C VAL A 37 4.68 12.55 29.07
N SER A 38 3.53 13.12 29.46
CA SER A 38 2.43 13.37 28.53
C SER A 38 2.79 14.40 27.45
N ARG A 39 3.53 15.46 27.80
CA ARG A 39 4.05 16.43 26.81
C ARG A 39 5.06 15.81 25.84
N ASP A 40 5.96 14.98 26.35
CA ASP A 40 6.92 14.27 25.50
C ASP A 40 6.21 13.25 24.59
N LEU A 41 5.18 12.56 25.10
CA LEU A 41 4.32 11.68 24.31
C LEU A 41 3.63 12.41 23.16
N GLU A 42 3.03 13.58 23.43
CA GLU A 42 2.41 14.40 22.38
C GLU A 42 3.45 14.83 21.33
N LYS A 43 4.63 15.27 21.75
CA LYS A 43 5.71 15.67 20.84
C LYS A 43 6.13 14.54 19.90
N TYR A 44 6.32 13.32 20.43
CA TYR A 44 6.68 12.17 19.60
C TYR A 44 5.53 11.69 18.71
N LYS A 45 4.28 11.76 19.20
CA LYS A 45 3.08 11.47 18.40
C LYS A 45 2.91 12.45 17.22
N THR A 46 3.18 13.74 17.44
CA THR A 46 3.16 14.75 16.36
C THR A 46 4.25 14.48 15.34
N LYS A 47 5.49 14.23 15.77
CA LYS A 47 6.60 13.87 14.85
C LYS A 47 6.31 12.61 14.05
N MET A 48 5.69 11.59 14.66
CA MET A 48 5.27 10.39 13.93
C MET A 48 4.17 10.69 12.91
N LYS A 49 3.19 11.55 13.25
CA LYS A 49 2.16 11.99 12.30
C LYS A 49 2.73 12.81 11.14
N ASP A 50 3.77 13.60 11.38
CA ASP A 50 4.43 14.37 10.32
C ASP A 50 5.13 13.43 9.31
N ILE A 51 5.72 12.34 9.80
CA ILE A 51 6.41 11.34 8.97
C ILE A 51 5.43 10.35 8.32
N SER A 52 4.41 9.93 9.07
CA SER A 52 3.39 8.99 8.62
C SER A 52 1.98 9.50 8.96
N PRO A 53 1.45 10.42 8.14
CA PRO A 53 0.13 11.01 8.38
C PRO A 53 -1.02 10.01 8.23
N GLU A 54 -0.78 8.88 7.56
CA GLU A 54 -1.78 7.83 7.28
C GLU A 54 -1.88 6.78 8.40
N GLY A 55 -1.06 6.88 9.45
CA GLY A 55 -1.08 5.95 10.59
C GLY A 55 0.29 5.34 10.91
N ILE A 56 0.35 4.49 11.93
CA ILE A 56 1.59 3.81 12.32
C ILE A 56 1.54 2.39 11.72
N PRO A 57 2.54 1.96 10.92
CA PRO A 57 2.56 0.60 10.42
C PRO A 57 2.74 -0.42 11.54
N ASP A 58 2.05 -1.57 11.44
CA ASP A 58 2.02 -2.58 12.51
C ASP A 58 3.32 -3.42 12.57
N ASN A 59 4.08 -3.48 11.47
CA ASN A 59 5.21 -4.41 11.29
C ASN A 59 6.54 -3.74 10.94
N LEU A 60 6.77 -2.50 11.40
CA LEU A 60 7.98 -1.71 11.11
C LEU A 60 9.30 -2.47 11.34
N ASP A 61 9.42 -3.22 12.43
CA ASP A 61 10.64 -4.01 12.74
C ASP A 61 10.90 -5.09 11.69
N MET A 62 9.88 -5.88 11.33
CA MET A 62 9.98 -6.90 10.30
C MET A 62 10.28 -6.31 8.92
N THR A 63 9.66 -5.19 8.58
CA THR A 63 9.91 -4.50 7.29
C THR A 63 11.36 -4.03 7.19
N ALA A 64 11.94 -3.46 8.25
CA ALA A 64 13.34 -3.03 8.22
C ALA A 64 14.31 -4.21 8.07
N GLU A 65 14.05 -5.33 8.76
CA GLU A 65 14.85 -6.56 8.62
C GLU A 65 14.73 -7.16 7.22
N GLN A 66 13.53 -7.19 6.65
CA GLN A 66 13.32 -7.65 5.28
C GLN A 66 14.05 -6.75 4.28
N ILE A 67 13.93 -5.42 4.38
CA ILE A 67 14.67 -4.47 3.52
C ILE A 67 16.18 -4.74 3.60
N LYS A 68 16.72 -4.98 4.80
CA LYS A 68 18.14 -5.30 4.99
C LYS A 68 18.51 -6.63 4.31
N ARG A 69 17.70 -7.67 4.50
CA ARG A 69 17.89 -8.99 3.89
C ARG A 69 17.88 -8.93 2.36
N TYR A 70 16.95 -8.18 1.76
CA TYR A 70 16.86 -8.02 0.31
C TYR A 70 17.94 -7.10 -0.28
N LYS A 71 18.50 -6.17 0.52
CA LYS A 71 19.73 -5.45 0.14
C LYS A 71 20.94 -6.40 0.06
N GLU A 72 21.02 -7.35 0.98
CA GLU A 72 22.09 -8.36 1.02
C GLU A 72 21.87 -9.47 -0.04
N ASN A 73 20.62 -9.75 -0.42
CA ASN A 73 20.25 -10.77 -1.42
C ASN A 73 19.30 -10.20 -2.50
N PRO A 74 19.83 -9.52 -3.53
CA PRO A 74 19.03 -8.80 -4.52
C PRO A 74 18.11 -9.66 -5.40
N ASN A 75 18.38 -10.96 -5.47
CA ASN A 75 17.65 -11.93 -6.31
C ASN A 75 16.59 -12.73 -5.53
N GLU A 76 16.41 -12.45 -4.23
CA GLU A 76 15.42 -13.16 -3.42
C GLU A 76 13.99 -12.71 -3.80
N ALA A 77 13.08 -13.67 -3.95
CA ALA A 77 11.68 -13.40 -4.29
C ALA A 77 10.96 -12.64 -3.17
N GLY A 78 10.02 -11.75 -3.52
CA GLY A 78 9.25 -10.97 -2.55
C GLY A 78 9.87 -9.62 -2.19
N ARG A 79 10.94 -9.22 -2.90
CA ARG A 79 11.72 -8.00 -2.65
C ARG A 79 10.93 -6.73 -2.91
N VAL A 80 10.01 -6.75 -3.88
CA VAL A 80 9.30 -5.54 -4.30
C VAL A 80 8.31 -5.16 -3.21
N LEU A 81 7.57 -6.13 -2.69
CA LEU A 81 6.61 -5.91 -1.62
C LEU A 81 7.25 -5.67 -0.24
N ALA A 82 8.44 -6.22 0.00
CA ALA A 82 9.13 -6.13 1.29
C ALA A 82 9.54 -4.70 1.71
N LYS A 83 9.59 -3.77 0.75
CA LYS A 83 9.90 -2.35 1.01
C LYS A 83 8.75 -1.63 1.71
N TYR A 84 7.54 -2.17 1.63
CA TYR A 84 6.33 -1.47 2.05
C TYR A 84 5.84 -2.03 3.41
N PRO A 85 5.88 -1.22 4.48
CA PRO A 85 5.35 -1.64 5.76
C PRO A 85 3.82 -1.70 5.69
N ILE A 86 3.23 -2.69 6.36
CA ILE A 86 1.79 -2.93 6.35
C ILE A 86 1.11 -1.86 7.21
N MET A 87 0.21 -1.13 6.57
CA MET A 87 -0.62 -0.09 7.16
C MET A 87 -2.02 -0.64 7.42
N LYS A 88 -2.66 -0.15 8.48
CA LYS A 88 -4.08 -0.40 8.66
C LYS A 88 -4.90 0.40 7.65
N ILE A 89 -5.92 -0.21 7.06
CA ILE A 89 -6.85 0.53 6.20
C ILE A 89 -7.73 1.51 6.99
N SER A 90 -7.91 1.24 8.28
CA SER A 90 -8.64 2.09 9.22
C SER A 90 -8.09 1.88 10.64
N PRO A 91 -8.23 2.87 11.56
CA PRO A 91 -7.74 2.74 12.93
C PRO A 91 -8.22 1.47 13.64
N ASN A 92 -9.45 1.04 13.37
CA ASN A 92 -10.10 -0.11 14.00
C ASN A 92 -10.04 -1.41 13.16
N SER A 93 -9.32 -1.41 12.04
CA SER A 93 -9.10 -2.61 11.24
C SER A 93 -8.05 -3.52 11.88
N ASN A 94 -8.50 -4.67 12.39
CA ASN A 94 -7.65 -5.68 13.03
C ASN A 94 -7.44 -6.93 12.16
N ASP A 95 -7.92 -6.91 10.92
CA ASP A 95 -7.75 -8.03 9.99
C ASP A 95 -6.42 -7.86 9.22
N PRO A 96 -5.41 -8.74 9.46
CA PRO A 96 -4.09 -8.58 8.85
C PRO A 96 -4.11 -8.71 7.32
N GLU A 97 -4.98 -9.56 6.77
CA GLU A 97 -5.07 -9.78 5.32
C GLU A 97 -5.65 -8.55 4.63
N VAL A 98 -6.73 -7.99 5.21
CA VAL A 98 -7.34 -6.74 4.72
C VAL A 98 -6.36 -5.57 4.76
N ASN A 99 -5.62 -5.43 5.87
CA ASN A 99 -4.61 -4.38 6.04
C ASN A 99 -3.46 -4.54 5.02
N GLN A 100 -3.01 -5.77 4.80
CA GLN A 100 -1.97 -6.07 3.84
C GLN A 100 -2.40 -5.76 2.40
N ILE A 101 -3.56 -6.25 1.97
CA ILE A 101 -4.10 -5.98 0.61
C ILE A 101 -4.36 -4.50 0.41
N GLY A 102 -4.95 -3.82 1.40
CA GLY A 102 -5.19 -2.38 1.35
C GLY A 102 -3.90 -1.57 1.22
N THR A 103 -2.83 -2.00 1.91
CA THR A 103 -1.50 -1.40 1.74
C THR A 103 -1.01 -1.53 0.31
N TRP A 104 -1.09 -2.73 -0.30
CA TRP A 104 -0.64 -2.94 -1.67
C TRP A 104 -1.46 -2.16 -2.69
N ILE A 105 -2.78 -2.04 -2.50
CA ILE A 105 -3.63 -1.20 -3.35
C ILE A 105 -3.18 0.26 -3.28
N ASN A 106 -2.94 0.79 -2.07
CA ASN A 106 -2.50 2.17 -1.89
C ASN A 106 -1.11 2.41 -2.50
N VAL A 107 -0.18 1.46 -2.35
CA VAL A 107 1.14 1.52 -2.99
C VAL A 107 1.02 1.52 -4.51
N MET A 108 0.20 0.61 -5.05
CA MET A 108 -0.04 0.53 -6.48
C MET A 108 -0.61 1.82 -7.04
N ASP A 109 -1.67 2.33 -6.40
CA ASP A 109 -2.33 3.58 -6.78
C ASP A 109 -1.34 4.76 -6.81
N ARG A 110 -0.51 4.85 -5.79
CA ARG A 110 0.35 6.01 -5.58
C ARG A 110 1.66 5.95 -6.38
N GLU A 111 2.34 4.80 -6.40
CA GLU A 111 3.72 4.70 -6.88
C GLU A 111 3.83 4.07 -8.27
N TYR A 112 2.88 3.20 -8.65
CA TYR A 112 2.95 2.44 -9.89
C TYR A 112 1.96 2.92 -10.94
N LEU A 113 0.69 3.09 -10.58
CA LEU A 113 -0.38 3.49 -11.50
C LEU A 113 -0.08 4.80 -12.28
N PRO A 114 0.54 5.84 -11.69
CA PRO A 114 0.82 7.08 -12.41
C PRO A 114 1.71 6.87 -13.63
N VAL A 115 2.56 5.84 -13.64
CA VAL A 115 3.43 5.53 -14.79
C VAL A 115 2.63 5.22 -16.07
N LEU A 116 1.38 4.76 -15.95
CA LEU A 116 0.52 4.44 -17.09
C LEU A 116 -0.15 5.67 -17.70
N ASN A 117 0.04 6.86 -17.12
CA ASN A 117 -0.45 8.10 -17.70
C ASN A 117 0.27 8.40 -19.02
N GLU A 118 -0.43 9.04 -19.96
CA GLU A 118 0.12 9.41 -21.28
C GLU A 118 1.33 10.34 -21.20
N THR A 119 1.50 11.03 -20.07
CA THR A 119 2.68 11.87 -19.79
C THR A 119 3.97 11.06 -19.71
N HIS A 120 3.87 9.80 -19.28
CA HIS A 120 5.01 8.91 -19.05
C HIS A 120 5.11 7.82 -20.10
N VAL A 121 4.01 7.09 -20.35
CA VAL A 121 3.97 6.00 -21.32
C VAL A 121 2.87 6.26 -22.35
N ARG A 122 3.28 6.44 -23.61
CA ARG A 122 2.38 6.70 -24.73
C ARG A 122 2.09 5.40 -25.46
N PHE A 123 1.00 4.76 -25.07
CA PHE A 123 0.48 3.58 -25.74
C PHE A 123 -0.11 3.91 -27.12
N ASP A 124 -0.17 2.92 -28.00
CA ASP A 124 -1.03 3.01 -29.19
C ASP A 124 -2.52 3.07 -28.80
N PHE A 125 -3.39 3.30 -29.78
CA PHE A 125 -4.83 3.43 -29.54
C PHE A 125 -5.46 2.16 -28.93
N SER A 126 -5.03 0.96 -29.35
CA SER A 126 -5.60 -0.29 -28.85
C SER A 126 -5.25 -0.50 -27.39
N HIS A 127 -3.98 -0.33 -27.05
CA HIS A 127 -3.44 -0.51 -25.71
C HIS A 127 -3.88 0.59 -24.76
N THR A 128 -4.13 1.79 -25.24
CA THR A 128 -4.76 2.86 -24.45
C THR A 128 -6.16 2.46 -24.00
N ASN A 129 -6.98 1.90 -24.90
CA ASN A 129 -8.32 1.42 -24.54
C ASN A 129 -8.29 0.27 -23.52
N GLU A 130 -7.34 -0.66 -23.68
CA GLU A 130 -7.14 -1.76 -22.72
C GLU A 130 -6.70 -1.23 -21.35
N LYS A 131 -5.73 -0.31 -21.32
CA LYS A 131 -5.28 0.39 -20.11
C LYS A 131 -6.46 1.06 -19.40
N ASP A 132 -7.29 1.81 -20.12
CA ASP A 132 -8.48 2.46 -19.55
C ASP A 132 -9.49 1.44 -18.99
N GLY A 133 -9.62 0.28 -19.63
CA GLY A 133 -10.43 -0.84 -19.13
C GLY A 133 -9.91 -1.38 -17.79
N VAL A 134 -8.60 -1.56 -17.67
CA VAL A 134 -7.96 -2.08 -16.46
C VAL A 134 -7.97 -1.04 -15.32
N VAL A 135 -7.79 0.24 -15.63
CA VAL A 135 -7.85 1.34 -14.63
C VAL A 135 -9.21 1.41 -13.94
N LYS A 136 -10.32 1.03 -14.60
CA LYS A 136 -11.64 0.98 -13.98
C LYS A 136 -11.72 0.01 -12.78
N TYR A 137 -10.94 -1.08 -12.79
CA TYR A 137 -10.88 -1.99 -11.64
C TYR A 137 -10.25 -1.31 -10.42
N MET A 138 -9.26 -0.44 -10.64
CA MET A 138 -8.69 0.38 -9.58
C MET A 138 -9.71 1.38 -9.02
N GLU A 139 -10.50 2.02 -9.88
CA GLU A 139 -11.57 2.92 -9.39
C GLU A 139 -12.63 2.19 -8.58
N ASN A 140 -13.01 0.97 -9.00
CA ASN A 140 -13.96 0.14 -8.28
C ASN A 140 -13.41 -0.25 -6.90
N ILE A 141 -12.18 -0.77 -6.82
CA ILE A 141 -11.61 -1.21 -5.55
C ILE A 141 -11.42 -0.05 -4.58
N ARG A 142 -11.09 1.17 -5.04
CA ARG A 142 -11.02 2.37 -4.18
C ARG A 142 -12.36 2.66 -3.51
N ARG A 143 -13.47 2.52 -4.23
CA ARG A 143 -14.81 2.70 -3.65
C ARG A 143 -15.10 1.64 -2.60
N ASN A 144 -14.72 0.40 -2.88
CA ASN A 144 -14.97 -0.72 -1.96
C ASN A 144 -14.10 -0.66 -0.70
N VAL A 145 -12.86 -0.20 -0.80
CA VAL A 145 -12.00 0.11 0.38
C VAL A 145 -12.67 1.17 1.25
N LYS A 146 -13.21 2.23 0.65
CA LYS A 146 -13.88 3.30 1.39
C LYS A 146 -15.12 2.77 2.13
N VAL A 147 -15.99 2.03 1.45
CA VAL A 147 -17.19 1.43 2.05
C VAL A 147 -16.85 0.44 3.16
N LEU A 148 -15.83 -0.40 2.96
CA LEU A 148 -15.36 -1.35 3.97
C LEU A 148 -14.82 -0.61 5.20
N THR A 149 -14.03 0.44 4.99
CA THR A 149 -13.48 1.28 6.06
C THR A 149 -14.58 1.94 6.88
N GLU A 150 -15.56 2.57 6.23
CA GLU A 150 -16.72 3.16 6.89
C GLU A 150 -17.47 2.10 7.73
N THR A 151 -17.69 0.91 7.18
CA THR A 151 -18.39 -0.18 7.88
C THR A 151 -17.59 -0.71 9.09
N ILE A 152 -16.26 -0.76 9.02
CA ILE A 152 -15.40 -1.13 10.16
C ILE A 152 -15.52 -0.11 11.29
N GLU A 153 -15.47 1.17 10.97
CA GLU A 153 -15.58 2.24 11.96
C GLU A 153 -16.98 2.30 12.59
N GLU A 154 -18.04 2.14 11.79
CA GLU A 154 -19.42 2.03 12.29
C GLU A 154 -19.60 0.81 13.20
N PHE A 155 -19.03 -0.34 12.83
CA PHE A 155 -19.06 -1.54 13.66
C PHE A 155 -18.38 -1.33 15.02
N HIS A 156 -17.27 -0.57 15.04
CA HIS A 156 -16.56 -0.26 16.27
C HIS A 156 -17.33 0.72 17.16
N ALA A 157 -18.00 1.71 16.57
CA ALA A 157 -18.80 2.71 17.29
C ALA A 157 -20.18 2.19 17.75
N ALA A 158 -20.62 1.03 17.28
CA ALA A 158 -21.95 0.50 17.58
C ALA A 158 -22.11 0.02 19.03
N GLU A 159 -22.97 0.69 19.80
CA GLU A 159 -23.28 0.34 21.19
C GLU A 159 -24.37 -0.73 21.31
N LYS A 160 -25.35 -0.72 20.39
CA LYS A 160 -26.50 -1.63 20.40
C LYS A 160 -26.14 -2.99 19.81
N GLN A 161 -26.48 -4.06 20.51
CA GLN A 161 -26.13 -5.43 20.13
C GLN A 161 -26.71 -5.86 18.77
N GLU A 162 -27.99 -5.59 18.49
CA GLU A 162 -28.63 -5.94 17.22
C GLU A 162 -27.96 -5.26 16.01
N PHE A 163 -27.63 -3.97 16.14
CA PHE A 163 -26.91 -3.21 15.10
C PHE A 163 -25.50 -3.76 14.90
N ARG A 164 -24.81 -4.15 15.99
CA ARG A 164 -23.49 -4.75 15.93
C ARG A 164 -23.47 -6.10 15.21
N GLU A 165 -24.49 -6.93 15.39
CA GLU A 165 -24.62 -8.20 14.68
C GLU A 165 -24.90 -8.01 13.17
N GLN A 166 -25.69 -7.01 12.80
CA GLN A 166 -25.91 -6.66 11.39
C GLN A 166 -24.62 -6.13 10.75
N LEU A 167 -23.95 -5.18 11.40
CA LEU A 167 -22.68 -4.61 10.93
C LEU A 167 -21.58 -5.66 10.84
N SER A 168 -21.51 -6.60 11.79
CA SER A 168 -20.58 -7.74 11.71
C SER A 168 -20.79 -8.58 10.46
N ARG A 169 -22.05 -8.92 10.13
CA ARG A 169 -22.39 -9.67 8.92
C ARG A 169 -22.05 -8.88 7.65
N MET A 170 -22.33 -7.58 7.64
CA MET A 170 -21.98 -6.69 6.52
C MET A 170 -20.47 -6.60 6.33
N LYS A 171 -19.71 -6.33 7.40
CA LYS A 171 -18.24 -6.27 7.41
C LYS A 171 -17.64 -7.53 6.84
N ASN A 172 -18.08 -8.71 7.30
CA ASN A 172 -17.55 -9.99 6.83
C ASN A 172 -17.87 -10.25 5.35
N LYS A 173 -19.08 -9.87 4.88
CA LYS A 173 -19.45 -9.98 3.47
C LYS A 173 -18.60 -9.05 2.61
N GLN A 174 -18.47 -7.79 2.99
CA GLN A 174 -17.66 -6.79 2.28
C GLN A 174 -16.18 -7.15 2.27
N THR A 175 -15.65 -7.72 3.36
CA THR A 175 -14.26 -8.20 3.43
C THR A 175 -13.98 -9.26 2.37
N ARG A 176 -14.88 -10.25 2.21
CA ARG A 176 -14.74 -11.29 1.18
C ARG A 176 -14.80 -10.72 -0.24
N ILE A 177 -15.74 -9.80 -0.48
CA ILE A 177 -15.88 -9.10 -1.77
C ILE A 177 -14.60 -8.31 -2.07
N PHE A 178 -14.11 -7.55 -1.10
CA PHE A 178 -12.89 -6.77 -1.20
C PHE A 178 -11.68 -7.64 -1.57
N ILE A 179 -11.48 -8.78 -0.90
CA ILE A 179 -10.35 -9.68 -1.20
C ILE A 179 -10.48 -10.24 -2.63
N ALA A 180 -11.68 -10.69 -3.03
CA ALA A 180 -11.92 -11.25 -4.36
C ALA A 180 -11.71 -10.21 -5.48
N GLU A 181 -12.26 -9.01 -5.32
CA GLU A 181 -12.11 -7.93 -6.30
C GLU A 181 -10.68 -7.39 -6.34
N ALA A 182 -9.97 -7.36 -5.20
CA ALA A 182 -8.56 -6.99 -5.17
C ALA A 182 -7.73 -7.99 -5.97
N PHE A 183 -7.97 -9.29 -5.78
CA PHE A 183 -7.31 -10.34 -6.57
C PHE A 183 -7.59 -10.19 -8.07
N GLU A 184 -8.86 -10.03 -8.46
CA GLU A 184 -9.25 -9.81 -9.85
C GLU A 184 -8.56 -8.57 -10.44
N MET A 185 -8.53 -7.46 -9.69
CA MET A 185 -7.85 -6.24 -10.10
C MET A 185 -6.36 -6.49 -10.34
N PHE A 186 -5.63 -7.07 -9.39
CA PHE A 186 -4.20 -7.39 -9.57
C PHE A 186 -3.97 -8.33 -10.75
N GLN A 187 -4.86 -9.31 -10.95
CA GLN A 187 -4.79 -10.24 -12.08
C GLN A 187 -4.93 -9.49 -13.41
N LYS A 188 -5.93 -8.61 -13.54
CA LYS A 188 -6.12 -7.80 -14.77
C LYS A 188 -4.95 -6.88 -15.07
N PHE A 189 -4.36 -6.27 -14.05
CA PHE A 189 -3.15 -5.47 -14.24
C PHE A 189 -1.95 -6.33 -14.65
N ASN A 190 -1.75 -7.49 -14.03
CA ASN A 190 -0.66 -8.39 -14.39
C ASN A 190 -0.79 -8.91 -15.83
N GLU A 191 -2.00 -9.33 -16.23
CA GLU A 191 -2.33 -9.76 -17.60
C GLU A 191 -2.02 -8.66 -18.62
N PHE A 192 -2.45 -7.43 -18.35
CA PHE A 192 -2.19 -6.27 -19.21
C PHE A 192 -0.70 -5.94 -19.31
N LEU A 193 0.01 -5.84 -18.18
CA LEU A 193 1.44 -5.52 -18.15
C LEU A 193 2.28 -6.62 -18.86
N SER A 194 1.93 -7.89 -18.65
CA SER A 194 2.57 -9.03 -19.32
C SER A 194 2.37 -8.97 -20.84
N LYS A 195 1.16 -8.66 -21.29
CA LYS A 195 0.84 -8.49 -22.71
C LYS A 195 1.66 -7.35 -23.33
N VAL A 196 1.57 -6.15 -22.75
CA VAL A 196 2.25 -4.94 -23.23
C VAL A 196 3.76 -5.15 -23.28
N THR A 197 4.37 -5.69 -22.22
CA THR A 197 5.82 -5.90 -22.18
C THR A 197 6.31 -6.96 -23.17
N ARG A 198 5.48 -7.96 -23.50
CA ARG A 198 5.78 -8.94 -24.55
C ARG A 198 5.69 -8.30 -25.93
N GLU A 199 4.57 -7.64 -26.24
CA GLU A 199 4.33 -7.06 -27.57
C GLU A 199 5.31 -5.91 -27.88
N ALA A 200 5.67 -5.11 -26.87
CA ALA A 200 6.69 -4.08 -27.02
C ALA A 200 8.08 -4.64 -27.40
N LYS A 201 8.40 -5.88 -27.01
CA LYS A 201 9.66 -6.55 -27.38
C LYS A 201 9.61 -7.21 -28.76
N GLU A 202 8.47 -7.79 -29.13
CA GLU A 202 8.34 -8.65 -30.32
C GLU A 202 7.94 -7.87 -31.58
N VAL A 203 6.95 -7.00 -31.48
CA VAL A 203 6.31 -6.34 -32.64
C VAL A 203 6.84 -4.92 -32.83
N GLY A 204 7.19 -4.24 -31.73
CA GLY A 204 7.50 -2.82 -31.73
C GLY A 204 6.27 -1.95 -32.01
N GLY A 205 6.30 -0.68 -31.62
CA GLY A 205 5.22 0.28 -31.91
C GLY A 205 4.03 0.29 -30.96
N VAL A 206 3.97 -0.61 -29.97
CA VAL A 206 2.96 -0.57 -28.88
C VAL A 206 3.13 0.65 -27.98
N ILE A 207 4.39 1.04 -27.74
CA ILE A 207 4.77 2.22 -26.95
C ILE A 207 5.53 3.17 -27.87
N MET A 208 5.01 4.37 -28.05
CA MET A 208 5.56 5.35 -28.99
C MET A 208 6.85 6.02 -28.49
N ASN A 209 7.05 6.07 -27.17
CA ASN A 209 8.15 6.77 -26.54
C ASN A 209 9.09 5.83 -25.76
N LEU A 210 9.30 4.61 -26.26
CA LEU A 210 9.98 3.51 -25.56
C LEU A 210 11.38 3.86 -25.03
N GLU A 211 12.10 4.75 -25.71
CA GLU A 211 13.47 5.17 -25.36
C GLU A 211 13.51 6.21 -24.23
N ASP A 212 12.36 6.78 -23.85
CA ASP A 212 12.29 7.77 -22.78
C ASP A 212 12.48 7.13 -21.39
N SER A 213 12.89 7.97 -20.45
CA SER A 213 12.95 7.65 -19.02
C SER A 213 11.74 8.24 -18.30
N ILE A 214 11.24 7.55 -17.28
CA ILE A 214 10.20 8.06 -16.39
C ILE A 214 10.71 9.27 -15.61
N ARG A 215 9.94 10.37 -15.60
CA ARG A 215 10.24 11.58 -14.84
C ARG A 215 8.97 12.16 -14.23
N PHE A 216 8.76 11.93 -12.94
CA PHE A 216 7.66 12.47 -12.18
C PHE A 216 7.86 13.95 -11.89
N ASN A 217 6.77 14.73 -11.98
CA ASN A 217 6.81 16.12 -11.56
C ASN A 217 6.41 16.25 -10.08
N PRO A 218 7.32 16.63 -9.15
CA PRO A 218 7.02 16.67 -7.72
C PRO A 218 5.90 17.66 -7.33
N ARG A 219 5.53 18.58 -8.23
CA ARG A 219 4.44 19.54 -8.00
C ARG A 219 3.06 18.92 -8.21
N PHE A 220 2.96 17.87 -9.02
CA PHE A 220 1.68 17.29 -9.44
C PHE A 220 1.57 15.81 -9.06
N GLU A 221 2.69 15.12 -8.94
CA GLU A 221 2.76 13.68 -8.71
C GLU A 221 3.51 13.38 -7.43
N ARG A 222 2.97 12.43 -6.65
CA ARG A 222 3.57 11.97 -5.39
C ARG A 222 4.39 10.68 -5.56
N ALA A 223 4.38 10.10 -6.77
CA ALA A 223 5.08 8.89 -7.13
C ALA A 223 6.57 9.17 -7.26
N THR A 224 7.39 8.22 -6.80
CA THR A 224 8.85 8.32 -6.82
C THR A 224 9.54 7.00 -7.12
N GLU A 225 8.87 5.86 -6.93
CA GLU A 225 9.51 4.54 -7.01
C GLU A 225 10.11 4.21 -8.39
N LEU A 226 9.51 4.74 -9.47
CA LEU A 226 9.92 4.46 -10.84
C LEU A 226 10.74 5.61 -11.48
N GLU A 227 11.11 6.63 -10.71
CA GLU A 227 11.85 7.79 -11.19
C GLU A 227 13.18 7.40 -11.86
N GLY A 228 13.44 7.93 -13.05
CA GLY A 228 14.69 7.74 -13.79
C GLY A 228 14.85 6.36 -14.45
N LYS A 229 13.90 5.43 -14.27
CA LYS A 229 13.92 4.12 -14.95
C LYS A 229 13.52 4.26 -16.41
N SER A 230 14.00 3.34 -17.25
CA SER A 230 13.46 3.19 -18.61
C SER A 230 12.00 2.75 -18.54
N ILE A 231 11.19 3.08 -19.56
CA ILE A 231 9.79 2.64 -19.59
C ILE A 231 9.67 1.11 -19.47
N MET A 232 10.52 0.36 -20.16
CA MET A 232 10.48 -1.10 -20.10
C MET A 232 10.81 -1.65 -18.73
N ASP A 233 11.78 -1.07 -18.03
CA ASP A 233 12.13 -1.51 -16.68
C ASP A 233 11.05 -1.12 -15.67
N ALA A 234 10.45 0.06 -15.83
CA ALA A 234 9.33 0.51 -15.00
C ALA A 234 8.11 -0.41 -15.16
N LEU A 235 7.75 -0.78 -16.38
CA LEU A 235 6.63 -1.70 -16.65
C LEU A 235 6.91 -3.12 -16.14
N LYS A 236 8.15 -3.61 -16.27
CA LYS A 236 8.54 -4.90 -15.68
C LYS A 236 8.47 -4.90 -14.16
N GLU A 237 8.97 -3.85 -13.51
CA GLU A 237 8.90 -3.77 -12.05
C GLU A 237 7.45 -3.67 -11.56
N PHE A 238 6.59 -2.98 -12.30
CA PHE A 238 5.16 -2.98 -12.02
C PHE A 238 4.55 -4.38 -12.21
N GLN A 239 4.96 -5.11 -13.24
CA GLN A 239 4.55 -6.50 -13.43
C GLN A 239 5.04 -7.39 -12.28
N GLU A 240 6.30 -7.26 -11.85
CA GLU A 240 6.87 -7.97 -10.70
C GLU A 240 6.06 -7.67 -9.42
N PHE A 241 5.74 -6.39 -9.17
CA PHE A 241 4.89 -5.99 -8.06
C PHE A 241 3.54 -6.73 -8.08
N THR A 242 2.81 -6.67 -9.19
CA THR A 242 1.48 -7.33 -9.28
C THR A 242 1.58 -8.85 -9.17
N SER A 243 2.64 -9.46 -9.71
CA SER A 243 2.89 -10.90 -9.60
C SER A 243 3.16 -11.31 -8.15
N GLU A 244 4.05 -10.59 -7.45
CA GLU A 244 4.34 -10.86 -6.04
C GLU A 244 3.09 -10.71 -5.16
N VAL A 245 2.18 -9.79 -5.50
CA VAL A 245 0.90 -9.65 -4.78
C VAL A 245 0.02 -10.88 -5.02
N LEU A 246 -0.15 -11.30 -6.27
CA LEU A 246 -0.98 -12.46 -6.62
C LEU A 246 -0.48 -13.75 -5.96
N ASP A 247 0.83 -13.93 -5.84
CA ASP A 247 1.44 -15.08 -5.17
C ASP A 247 1.15 -15.10 -3.65
N ARG A 248 0.87 -13.95 -3.05
CA ARG A 248 0.61 -13.81 -1.60
C ARG A 248 -0.87 -13.78 -1.25
N ILE A 249 -1.74 -13.32 -2.14
CA ILE A 249 -3.19 -13.39 -1.92
C ILE A 249 -3.64 -14.83 -2.15
N ASN A 250 -3.82 -15.57 -1.07
CA ASN A 250 -4.41 -16.91 -1.09
C ASN A 250 -5.94 -16.83 -1.29
N VAL A 251 -6.40 -16.46 -2.50
CA VAL A 251 -7.79 -16.74 -2.84
C VAL A 251 -7.90 -18.24 -3.14
N PRO A 252 -8.74 -19.01 -2.43
CA PRO A 252 -9.06 -20.35 -2.88
C PRO A 252 -9.71 -20.19 -4.25
N ASN A 253 -9.01 -20.57 -5.31
CA ASN A 253 -9.57 -20.64 -6.65
C ASN A 253 -10.87 -21.45 -6.55
N ILE A 254 -12.01 -20.77 -6.64
CA ILE A 254 -13.28 -21.42 -6.93
C ILE A 254 -13.17 -21.86 -8.39
N ARG A 255 -12.62 -23.06 -8.57
CA ARG A 255 -12.82 -23.84 -9.79
C ARG A 255 -14.23 -24.42 -9.78
#